data_AF-A0A4S9AEJ6-F1
#
_entry.id   AF-A0A4S9AEJ6-F1
#
_cell.length_a   1.000
_cell.length_b   1.000
_cell.length_c   1.000
_cell.angle_alpha   90.00
_cell.angle_beta   90.00
_cell.angle_gamma   90.00
#
_symmetry.space_group_name_H-M   'P 1'
#
loop_
_entity.id
_entity.type
_entity.pdbx_description
1 polymer ?
#
loop_
_entity_poly.entity_id
_entity_poly.type
_entity_poly.pdbx_seq_one_letter_code
_entity_poly.pdbx_strand_id
1 'polypeptide(L)'
;MAEVRQRAKAADPTVAPAEPTSAKTTKPKKSGFSFTDVLRVLGGILLLNCTLSYFVTSSSLTWGWRPWYSKPGVVASWLRGPLYLTDEELSAYDGKDASKPVYIALNGTIYDVTAGRHVYGPGGSYNFFAGRDATRAFITGCFQEDLTPDTRGAELTYIPIDDDVDENGELKRVGGRKGVTKAELKKRKERETRLARKRVHDTIEGWSRMFKGEAGKNYFEVGKVKREEGWLEKLPKRELCEQAQKQRPKRKD
;
A
#
# COMPACT_ATOMS: atom_id res chain seq x y z
N MET A 1 -89.65 80.39 -21.13
CA MET A 1 -88.72 81.45 -21.59
C MET A 1 -87.43 80.75 -22.02
N ALA A 2 -87.10 80.84 -23.31
CA ALA A 2 -85.86 80.48 -24.05
C ALA A 2 -84.79 79.61 -23.35
N GLU A 3 -84.46 78.40 -23.81
CA GLU A 3 -83.64 78.06 -25.01
C GLU A 3 -82.17 78.51 -24.91
N VAL A 4 -81.22 77.57 -24.96
CA VAL A 4 -80.16 77.44 -25.99
C VAL A 4 -79.10 76.40 -25.59
N ARG A 5 -78.76 75.57 -26.58
CA ARG A 5 -77.74 74.50 -26.68
C ARG A 5 -76.32 74.96 -26.28
N GLN A 6 -75.46 74.00 -25.90
CA GLN A 6 -74.29 73.60 -26.72
C GLN A 6 -73.48 72.42 -26.14
N ARG A 7 -72.73 71.79 -27.04
CA ARG A 7 -72.12 70.46 -26.99
C ARG A 7 -70.59 70.61 -27.02
N ALA A 8 -69.90 69.78 -26.21
CA ALA A 8 -68.53 69.25 -26.32
C ALA A 8 -67.30 70.16 -26.53
N LYS A 9 -66.23 69.88 -25.76
CA LYS A 9 -64.85 69.85 -26.27
C LYS A 9 -63.98 68.85 -25.49
N ALA A 10 -63.14 68.12 -26.21
CA ALA A 10 -62.26 67.05 -25.72
C ALA A 10 -60.80 67.52 -25.54
N ALA A 11 -60.05 66.74 -24.74
CA ALA A 11 -58.58 66.61 -24.60
C ALA A 11 -57.80 67.87 -24.12
N ASP A 12 -56.75 67.79 -23.29
CA ASP A 12 -55.61 66.85 -23.27
C ASP A 12 -55.00 66.65 -21.85
N PRO A 13 -54.13 65.64 -21.63
CA PRO A 13 -53.64 65.20 -20.32
C PRO A 13 -52.33 65.89 -19.89
N THR A 14 -51.85 65.52 -18.69
CA THR A 14 -50.43 65.37 -18.26
C THR A 14 -50.11 66.08 -16.91
N VAL A 15 -49.50 65.29 -16.01
CA VAL A 15 -48.66 65.63 -14.83
C VAL A 15 -49.32 65.76 -13.45
N ALA A 16 -49.54 64.57 -12.86
CA ALA A 16 -49.04 64.00 -11.59
C ALA A 16 -48.66 64.84 -10.33
N PRO A 17 -48.77 64.24 -9.12
CA PRO A 17 -48.91 64.90 -7.81
C PRO A 17 -47.72 64.71 -6.84
N ALA A 18 -47.71 65.49 -5.74
CA ALA A 18 -46.66 65.52 -4.70
C ALA A 18 -46.87 64.55 -3.51
N GLU A 19 -45.74 64.08 -2.95
CA GLU A 19 -45.52 63.00 -1.95
C GLU A 19 -45.77 63.36 -0.47
N PRO A 20 -45.84 62.35 0.44
CA PRO A 20 -45.36 62.47 1.81
C PRO A 20 -44.08 61.65 2.09
N THR A 21 -43.21 62.22 2.92
CA THR A 21 -41.88 61.77 3.34
C THR A 21 -41.88 60.44 4.11
N SER A 22 -41.01 59.49 3.71
CA SER A 22 -40.70 58.24 4.43
C SER A 22 -39.22 58.18 4.83
N ALA A 23 -38.98 57.84 6.09
CA ALA A 23 -37.68 57.80 6.75
C ALA A 23 -36.71 56.78 6.12
N LYS A 24 -35.48 57.22 5.84
CA LYS A 24 -34.38 56.35 5.37
C LYS A 24 -33.82 55.53 6.52
N THR A 25 -34.23 54.27 6.63
CA THR A 25 -33.50 53.26 7.42
C THR A 25 -32.37 52.69 6.56
N THR A 26 -31.14 53.17 6.77
CA THR A 26 -29.93 52.60 6.15
C THR A 26 -29.67 51.22 6.73
N LYS A 27 -29.99 50.15 5.97
CA LYS A 27 -29.56 48.80 6.29
C LYS A 27 -28.03 48.70 6.14
N PRO A 28 -27.30 48.04 7.05
CA PRO A 28 -25.86 47.90 6.93
C PRO A 28 -25.55 47.02 5.71
N LYS A 29 -24.68 47.51 4.82
CA LYS A 29 -24.11 46.70 3.72
C LYS A 29 -23.27 45.58 4.36
N LYS A 30 -23.74 44.34 4.31
CA LYS A 30 -22.88 43.17 4.53
C LYS A 30 -22.02 42.97 3.29
N SER A 31 -20.97 43.76 3.14
CA SER A 31 -19.87 43.47 2.22
C SER A 31 -18.86 42.58 2.94
N GLY A 32 -19.15 41.30 2.98
CA GLY A 32 -18.24 40.26 3.45
C GLY A 32 -18.31 39.12 2.47
N PHE A 33 -17.16 38.63 2.02
CA PHE A 33 -17.04 37.49 1.11
C PHE A 33 -17.96 36.37 1.61
N SER A 34 -18.96 35.98 0.82
CA SER A 34 -19.89 34.95 1.26
C SER A 34 -19.11 33.65 1.43
N PHE A 35 -19.47 32.84 2.44
CA PHE A 35 -18.92 31.50 2.60
C PHE A 35 -19.05 30.69 1.28
N THR A 36 -20.15 30.90 0.55
CA THR A 36 -20.37 30.29 -0.76
C THR A 36 -19.39 30.79 -1.82
N ASP A 37 -18.93 32.03 -1.73
CA ASP A 37 -17.94 32.58 -2.67
C ASP A 37 -16.55 32.07 -2.34
N VAL A 38 -16.20 31.92 -1.05
CA VAL A 38 -14.96 31.23 -0.64
C VAL A 38 -14.96 29.80 -1.17
N LEU A 39 -16.05 29.05 -0.98
CA LEU A 39 -16.17 27.67 -1.44
C LEU A 39 -16.06 27.53 -2.96
N ARG A 40 -16.67 28.46 -3.71
CA ARG A 40 -16.60 28.50 -5.18
C ARG A 40 -15.19 28.81 -5.68
N VAL A 41 -14.51 29.78 -5.08
CA VAL A 41 -13.15 30.15 -5.46
C VAL A 41 -12.18 29.01 -5.14
N LEU A 42 -12.27 28.41 -3.95
CA LEU A 42 -11.45 27.25 -3.59
C LEU A 42 -11.73 26.05 -4.51
N GLY A 43 -13.00 25.79 -4.81
CA GLY A 43 -13.39 24.74 -5.77
C GLY A 43 -12.87 24.99 -7.18
N GLY A 44 -12.91 26.23 -7.66
CA GLY A 44 -12.38 26.63 -8.97
C GLY A 44 -10.86 26.52 -9.04
N ILE A 45 -10.14 26.95 -8.00
CA ILE A 45 -8.68 26.79 -7.90
C ILE A 45 -8.31 25.31 -7.87
N LEU A 46 -9.03 24.48 -7.11
CA LEU A 46 -8.81 23.04 -7.07
C LEU A 46 -9.03 22.40 -8.45
N LEU A 47 -10.11 22.77 -9.15
CA LEU A 47 -10.45 22.24 -10.48
C LEU A 47 -9.42 22.68 -11.53
N LEU A 48 -8.99 23.95 -11.50
CA LEU A 48 -7.91 24.45 -12.36
C LEU A 48 -6.58 23.73 -12.07
N ASN A 49 -6.27 23.48 -10.79
CA ASN A 49 -5.07 22.75 -10.40
C ASN A 49 -5.11 21.29 -10.89
N CYS A 50 -6.25 20.60 -10.75
CA CYS A 50 -6.45 19.25 -11.26
C CYS A 50 -6.36 19.16 -12.79
N THR A 51 -6.97 20.10 -13.51
CA THR A 51 -6.95 20.13 -14.99
C THR A 51 -5.57 20.46 -15.53
N LEU A 52 -4.86 21.43 -14.92
CA LEU A 52 -3.49 21.79 -15.31
C LEU A 52 -2.51 20.64 -15.02
N SER A 53 -2.65 19.97 -13.87
CA SER A 53 -1.84 18.80 -13.52
C SER A 53 -2.08 17.62 -14.45
N TYR A 54 -3.34 17.37 -14.84
CA TYR A 54 -3.68 16.37 -15.84
C TYR A 54 -3.08 16.72 -17.21
N PHE A 55 -3.17 17.98 -17.64
CA PHE A 55 -2.61 18.45 -18.90
C PHE A 55 -1.08 18.34 -18.95
N VAL A 56 -0.39 18.70 -17.86
CA VAL A 56 1.07 18.69 -17.79
C VAL A 56 1.64 17.28 -17.56
N THR A 57 1.04 16.50 -16.66
CA THR A 57 1.63 15.23 -16.21
C THR A 57 1.04 14.01 -16.93
N SER A 58 -0.10 14.17 -17.62
CA SER A 58 -0.86 13.07 -18.27
C SER A 58 -1.18 11.87 -17.34
N SER A 59 -0.92 12.00 -16.04
CA SER A 59 -0.87 10.90 -15.09
C SER A 59 -1.74 11.25 -13.87
N SER A 60 -3.04 11.02 -14.03
CA SER A 60 -4.07 10.98 -12.97
C SER A 60 -4.51 12.31 -12.36
N LEU A 61 -5.84 12.49 -12.28
CA LEU A 61 -6.51 13.62 -11.62
C LEU A 61 -6.32 13.66 -10.08
N THR A 62 -5.84 12.58 -9.47
CA THR A 62 -5.74 12.44 -8.00
C THR A 62 -4.30 12.40 -7.47
N TRP A 63 -3.27 12.79 -8.25
CA TRP A 63 -1.86 12.72 -7.79
C TRP A 63 -1.44 11.32 -7.31
N GLY A 64 -1.99 10.27 -7.92
CA GLY A 64 -1.74 8.89 -7.48
C GLY A 64 -2.37 8.52 -6.14
N TRP A 65 -3.19 9.39 -5.54
CA TRP A 65 -4.00 9.06 -4.39
C TRP A 65 -5.06 8.01 -4.80
N ARG A 66 -4.91 6.80 -4.26
CA ARG A 66 -5.78 5.65 -4.52
C ARG A 66 -6.29 5.13 -3.17
N PRO A 67 -7.34 5.74 -2.60
CA PRO A 67 -7.86 5.33 -1.31
C PRO A 67 -8.33 3.88 -1.36
N TRP A 68 -8.27 3.17 -0.23
CA TRP A 68 -8.61 1.75 -0.17
C TRP A 68 -10.04 1.45 -0.69
N TYR A 69 -10.99 2.36 -0.46
CA TYR A 69 -12.38 2.23 -0.94
C TYR A 69 -12.55 2.37 -2.45
N SER A 70 -11.53 2.82 -3.18
CA SER A 70 -11.57 2.83 -4.65
C SER A 70 -11.35 1.45 -5.26
N LYS A 71 -10.91 0.46 -4.47
CA LYS A 71 -10.71 -0.92 -4.91
C LYS A 71 -11.95 -1.75 -4.55
N PRO A 72 -12.77 -2.21 -5.52
CA PRO A 72 -13.99 -2.96 -5.23
C PRO A 72 -13.72 -4.26 -4.47
N GLY A 73 -12.59 -4.93 -4.73
CA GLY A 73 -12.17 -6.13 -3.99
C GLY A 73 -11.91 -5.85 -2.50
N VAL A 74 -11.29 -4.71 -2.17
CA VAL A 74 -11.04 -4.32 -0.78
C VAL A 74 -12.34 -4.02 -0.06
N VAL A 75 -13.24 -3.25 -0.68
CA VAL A 75 -14.56 -2.95 -0.10
C VAL A 75 -15.34 -4.22 0.15
N ALA A 76 -15.36 -5.14 -0.82
CA ALA A 76 -16.04 -6.41 -0.68
C ALA A 76 -15.43 -7.29 0.43
N SER A 77 -14.09 -7.32 0.57
CA SER A 77 -13.43 -8.02 1.67
C SER A 77 -13.72 -7.36 3.02
N TRP A 78 -13.71 -6.03 3.07
CA TRP A 78 -14.01 -5.28 4.29
C TRP A 78 -15.44 -5.53 4.79
N LEU A 79 -16.41 -5.59 3.87
CA LEU A 79 -17.80 -5.94 4.19
C LEU A 79 -17.97 -7.38 4.69
N ARG A 80 -17.17 -8.33 4.19
CA ARG A 80 -17.20 -9.74 4.62
C ARG A 80 -16.49 -9.98 5.96
N GLY A 81 -15.61 -9.06 6.37
CA GLY A 81 -14.79 -9.19 7.57
C GLY A 81 -13.46 -9.92 7.33
N PRO A 82 -12.64 -10.07 8.39
CA PRO A 82 -11.31 -10.66 8.29
C PRO A 82 -11.39 -12.17 8.00
N LEU A 83 -10.67 -12.60 6.96
CA LEU A 83 -10.55 -14.02 6.59
C LEU A 83 -9.49 -14.71 7.46
N TYR A 84 -9.80 -15.89 7.99
CA TYR A 84 -8.83 -16.74 8.67
C TYR A 84 -8.84 -18.12 8.02
N LEU A 85 -7.69 -18.56 7.51
CA LEU A 85 -7.54 -19.87 6.85
C LEU A 85 -6.40 -20.66 7.49
N THR A 86 -6.54 -21.98 7.63
CA THR A 86 -5.39 -22.86 7.89
C THR A 86 -4.48 -22.95 6.66
N ASP A 87 -3.28 -23.50 6.83
CA ASP A 87 -2.40 -23.76 5.68
C ASP A 87 -3.04 -24.74 4.67
N GLU A 88 -3.83 -25.72 5.13
CA GLU A 88 -4.56 -26.61 4.21
C GLU A 88 -5.69 -25.88 3.48
N GLU A 89 -6.48 -25.06 4.18
CA GLU A 89 -7.55 -24.28 3.57
C GLU A 89 -7.01 -23.26 2.56
N LEU A 90 -5.87 -22.64 2.88
CA LEU A 90 -5.18 -21.71 1.98
C LEU A 90 -4.77 -22.40 0.67
N SER A 91 -4.36 -23.68 0.73
CA SER A 91 -3.94 -24.44 -0.45
C SER A 91 -5.02 -24.62 -1.51
N ALA A 92 -6.30 -24.48 -1.13
CA ALA A 92 -7.43 -24.53 -2.07
C ALA A 92 -7.56 -23.27 -2.95
N TYR A 93 -6.77 -22.22 -2.69
CA TYR A 93 -6.76 -20.94 -3.42
C TYR A 93 -5.50 -20.80 -4.29
N ASP A 94 -5.06 -21.90 -4.90
CA ASP A 94 -3.91 -21.99 -5.81
C ASP A 94 -4.19 -21.44 -7.23
N GLY A 95 -5.44 -21.02 -7.49
CA GLY A 95 -5.87 -20.46 -8.75
C GLY A 95 -6.20 -21.45 -9.85
N LYS A 96 -6.16 -22.78 -9.60
CA LYS A 96 -6.64 -23.80 -10.55
C LYS A 96 -8.14 -23.69 -10.80
N ASP A 97 -8.90 -23.38 -9.75
CA ASP A 97 -10.32 -23.10 -9.84
C ASP A 97 -10.53 -21.63 -10.26
N ALA A 98 -11.04 -21.43 -11.47
CA ALA A 98 -11.29 -20.11 -12.01
C ALA A 98 -12.36 -19.32 -11.22
N SER A 99 -13.26 -20.00 -10.50
CA SER A 99 -14.32 -19.38 -9.70
C SER A 99 -13.82 -18.85 -8.35
N LYS A 100 -12.68 -19.34 -7.86
CA LYS A 100 -12.08 -18.91 -6.59
C LYS A 100 -11.08 -17.78 -6.80
N PRO A 101 -10.84 -16.93 -5.80
CA PRO A 101 -9.72 -16.00 -5.82
C PRO A 101 -8.38 -16.76 -5.71
N VAL A 102 -7.30 -16.07 -6.07
CA VAL A 102 -5.92 -16.58 -5.91
C VAL A 102 -5.30 -15.90 -4.71
N TYR A 103 -4.87 -16.68 -3.72
CA TYR A 103 -4.28 -16.17 -2.49
C TYR A 103 -2.80 -16.50 -2.38
N ILE A 104 -2.05 -15.60 -1.75
CA ILE A 104 -0.67 -15.83 -1.32
C ILE A 104 -0.57 -15.37 0.13
N ALA A 105 0.12 -16.14 0.96
CA ALA A 105 0.44 -15.71 2.31
C ALA A 105 1.91 -15.26 2.44
N LEU A 106 2.09 -14.20 3.22
CA LEU A 106 3.39 -13.65 3.61
C LEU A 106 3.31 -13.21 5.07
N ASN A 107 4.20 -13.75 5.87
CA ASN A 107 4.32 -13.61 7.31
C ASN A 107 2.97 -13.83 8.01
N GLY A 108 2.29 -14.93 7.64
CA GLY A 108 0.95 -15.24 8.14
C GLY A 108 -0.16 -14.28 7.69
N THR A 109 0.10 -13.36 6.77
CA THR A 109 -0.90 -12.45 6.21
C THR A 109 -1.32 -12.90 4.82
N ILE A 110 -2.62 -13.00 4.57
CA ILE A 110 -3.19 -13.47 3.31
C ILE A 110 -3.49 -12.26 2.42
N TYR A 111 -3.01 -12.34 1.19
CA TYR A 111 -3.21 -11.33 0.16
C TYR A 111 -3.98 -11.91 -1.02
N ASP A 112 -4.96 -11.15 -1.51
CA ASP A 112 -5.65 -11.44 -2.77
C ASP A 112 -4.80 -10.93 -3.93
N VAL A 113 -4.32 -11.87 -4.73
CA VAL A 113 -3.53 -11.64 -5.94
C VAL A 113 -4.27 -12.05 -7.20
N THR A 114 -5.61 -12.15 -7.16
CA THR A 114 -6.46 -12.56 -8.28
C THR A 114 -6.27 -11.64 -9.50
N ALA A 115 -6.04 -10.34 -9.28
CA ALA A 115 -5.70 -9.40 -10.36
C ALA A 115 -4.40 -9.78 -11.12
N GLY A 116 -3.53 -10.58 -10.49
CA GLY A 116 -2.29 -11.11 -11.02
C GLY A 116 -2.38 -12.59 -11.40
N ARG A 117 -3.58 -13.13 -11.68
CA ARG A 117 -3.77 -14.55 -12.02
C ARG A 117 -2.91 -15.03 -13.20
N HIS A 118 -2.53 -14.19 -14.14
CA HIS A 118 -1.58 -14.55 -15.21
C HIS A 118 -0.15 -14.85 -14.69
N VAL A 119 0.20 -14.35 -13.50
CA VAL A 119 1.51 -14.50 -12.86
C VAL A 119 1.49 -15.64 -11.85
N TYR A 120 0.43 -15.72 -11.04
CA TYR A 120 0.31 -16.63 -9.90
C TYR A 120 -0.67 -17.79 -10.14
N GLY A 121 -1.51 -17.73 -11.16
CA GLY A 121 -2.39 -18.83 -11.52
C GLY A 121 -1.66 -19.93 -12.31
N PRO A 122 -2.37 -20.99 -12.71
CA PRO A 122 -1.82 -22.08 -13.51
C PRO A 122 -1.10 -21.58 -14.77
N GLY A 123 0.12 -22.07 -15.00
CA GLY A 123 0.97 -21.65 -16.12
C GLY A 123 1.74 -20.34 -15.91
N GLY A 124 1.46 -19.60 -14.84
CA GLY A 124 2.22 -18.40 -14.47
C GLY A 124 3.60 -18.73 -13.88
N SER A 125 4.58 -17.83 -14.06
CA SER A 125 5.97 -18.04 -13.62
C SER A 125 6.14 -18.09 -12.10
N TYR A 126 5.14 -17.65 -11.34
CA TYR A 126 5.15 -17.63 -9.87
C TYR A 126 3.97 -18.43 -9.28
N ASN A 127 3.44 -19.38 -10.04
CA ASN A 127 2.29 -20.18 -9.63
C ASN A 127 2.52 -20.99 -8.34
N PHE A 128 3.76 -21.36 -8.06
CA PHE A 128 4.16 -22.12 -6.88
C PHE A 128 3.96 -21.34 -5.55
N PHE A 129 3.74 -20.03 -5.61
CA PHE A 129 3.38 -19.24 -4.44
C PHE A 129 1.88 -19.26 -4.12
N ALA A 130 1.04 -19.57 -5.10
CA ALA A 130 -0.41 -19.54 -4.91
C ALA A 130 -0.86 -20.62 -3.92
N GLY A 131 -1.76 -20.24 -3.03
CA GLY A 131 -2.29 -21.08 -1.96
C GLY A 131 -1.29 -21.43 -0.86
N ARG A 132 -0.17 -20.71 -0.72
CA ARG A 132 0.88 -21.04 0.25
C ARG A 132 1.41 -19.82 0.99
N ASP A 133 1.93 -20.05 2.19
CA ASP A 133 2.78 -19.09 2.88
C ASP A 133 4.24 -19.32 2.51
N ALA A 134 4.78 -18.43 1.68
CA ALA A 134 6.12 -18.54 1.11
C ALA A 134 7.09 -17.51 1.71
N THR A 135 6.87 -17.11 2.96
CA THR A 135 7.68 -16.08 3.63
C THR A 135 9.17 -16.32 3.52
N ARG A 136 9.62 -17.56 3.74
CA ARG A 136 11.04 -17.91 3.70
C ARG A 136 11.64 -17.68 2.32
N ALA A 137 10.96 -18.11 1.26
CA ALA A 137 11.38 -17.93 -0.12
C ALA A 137 11.62 -16.45 -0.49
N PHE A 138 10.79 -15.53 0.02
CA PHE A 138 10.98 -14.08 -0.21
C PHE A 138 12.24 -13.51 0.46
N ILE A 139 12.76 -14.19 1.49
CA ILE A 139 13.99 -13.81 2.20
C ILE A 139 15.21 -14.46 1.54
N THR A 140 15.13 -15.77 1.26
CA THR A 140 16.27 -16.55 0.75
C THR A 140 16.47 -16.42 -0.75
N GLY A 141 15.43 -16.00 -1.49
CA GLY A 141 15.45 -15.98 -2.96
C GLY A 141 15.25 -17.36 -3.59
N CYS A 142 15.04 -18.41 -2.79
CA CYS A 142 14.85 -19.79 -3.23
C CYS A 142 13.36 -20.09 -3.42
N PHE A 143 12.82 -19.58 -4.52
CA PHE A 143 11.36 -19.51 -4.73
C PHE A 143 10.65 -20.85 -4.90
N GLN A 144 11.36 -21.94 -5.24
CA GLN A 144 10.76 -23.27 -5.38
C GLN A 144 11.03 -24.20 -4.19
N GLU A 145 12.10 -23.96 -3.42
CA GLU A 145 12.55 -24.84 -2.32
C GLU A 145 12.06 -24.36 -0.94
N ASP A 146 11.98 -23.04 -0.73
CA ASP A 146 11.66 -22.40 0.55
C ASP A 146 10.21 -21.90 0.62
N LEU A 147 9.28 -22.68 0.06
CA LEU A 147 7.84 -22.43 0.10
C LEU A 147 7.24 -22.73 1.49
N THR A 148 7.74 -22.05 2.51
CA THR A 148 7.38 -22.25 3.91
C THR A 148 7.30 -20.94 4.69
N PRO A 149 6.45 -20.87 5.72
CA PRO A 149 6.43 -19.76 6.68
C PRO A 149 7.64 -19.72 7.62
N ASP A 150 8.46 -20.77 7.72
CA ASP A 150 9.57 -20.84 8.70
C ASP A 150 10.74 -19.92 8.33
N THR A 151 10.88 -18.81 9.05
CA THR A 151 11.97 -17.83 8.84
C THR A 151 13.22 -18.12 9.67
N ARG A 152 13.24 -19.16 10.52
CA ARG A 152 14.39 -19.47 11.38
C ARG A 152 15.62 -19.80 10.53
N GLY A 153 16.73 -19.12 10.77
CA GLY A 153 17.97 -19.32 10.02
C GLY A 153 18.00 -18.61 8.67
N ALA A 154 16.90 -18.00 8.21
CA ALA A 154 16.91 -17.21 6.98
C ALA A 154 17.74 -15.93 7.11
N GLU A 155 18.05 -15.48 8.34
CA GLU A 155 18.99 -14.38 8.57
C GLU A 155 20.42 -14.69 8.10
N LEU A 156 20.80 -15.97 8.03
CA LEU A 156 22.12 -16.40 7.55
C LEU A 156 22.38 -15.95 6.10
N THR A 157 21.33 -15.75 5.30
CA THR A 157 21.41 -15.19 3.93
C THR A 157 22.13 -13.84 3.91
N TYR A 158 21.97 -13.03 4.97
CA TYR A 158 22.57 -11.69 5.06
C TYR A 158 23.89 -11.65 5.83
N ILE A 159 24.28 -12.74 6.50
CA ILE A 159 25.49 -12.80 7.30
C ILE A 159 26.67 -13.19 6.40
N PRO A 160 27.73 -12.36 6.32
CA PRO A 160 28.90 -12.68 5.53
C PRO A 160 29.53 -14.01 5.89
N ILE A 161 30.05 -14.71 4.90
CA ILE A 161 30.92 -15.87 5.12
C ILE A 161 32.29 -15.33 5.51
N ASP A 162 32.84 -15.89 6.59
CA ASP A 162 34.20 -15.61 7.06
C ASP A 162 35.16 -16.52 6.25
N ASP A 163 35.93 -15.94 5.35
CA ASP A 163 36.98 -16.59 4.56
C ASP A 163 38.29 -16.75 5.37
N ASP A 164 38.35 -16.03 6.48
CA ASP A 164 39.39 -15.97 7.49
C ASP A 164 39.34 -17.14 8.47
N VAL A 165 38.61 -18.24 8.22
CA VAL A 165 38.61 -19.44 9.07
C VAL A 165 39.13 -20.66 8.29
N ASP A 166 40.07 -21.41 8.86
CA ASP A 166 40.56 -22.67 8.28
C ASP A 166 39.59 -23.85 8.53
N GLU A 167 39.88 -25.01 7.95
CA GLU A 167 39.07 -26.23 8.08
C GLU A 167 38.91 -26.71 9.53
N ASN A 168 39.76 -26.25 10.44
CA ASN A 168 39.73 -26.55 11.87
C ASN A 168 38.96 -25.49 12.68
N GLY A 169 38.42 -24.45 12.03
CA GLY A 169 37.73 -23.34 12.69
C GLY A 169 38.66 -22.32 13.33
N GLU A 170 39.95 -22.30 12.97
CA GLU A 170 40.93 -21.32 13.44
C GLU A 170 41.04 -20.12 12.47
N LEU A 171 41.21 -18.93 13.05
CA LEU A 171 41.27 -17.69 12.28
C LEU A 171 42.60 -17.58 11.51
N LYS A 172 42.56 -17.58 10.18
CA LYS A 172 43.72 -17.34 9.30
C LYS A 172 44.35 -15.98 9.61
N ARG A 173 45.62 -15.97 9.98
CA ARG A 173 46.41 -14.74 10.11
C ARG A 173 46.71 -14.19 8.71
N VAL A 174 45.93 -13.22 8.24
CA VAL A 174 46.22 -12.54 6.98
C VAL A 174 47.17 -11.34 7.24
N GLY A 175 48.36 -11.37 6.64
CA GLY A 175 49.22 -10.19 6.46
C GLY A 175 49.82 -9.54 7.71
N GLY A 176 50.15 -10.29 8.76
CA GLY A 176 50.84 -9.74 9.94
C GLY A 176 49.97 -8.85 10.85
N ARG A 177 48.66 -8.69 10.56
CA ARG A 177 47.70 -8.09 11.49
C ARG A 177 47.42 -9.07 12.63
N LYS A 178 47.29 -8.56 13.86
CA LYS A 178 46.86 -9.37 15.02
C LYS A 178 45.53 -10.05 14.67
N GLY A 179 45.46 -11.36 14.84
CA GLY A 179 44.21 -12.11 14.68
C GLY A 179 43.12 -11.55 15.58
N VAL A 180 41.88 -11.56 15.10
CA VAL A 180 40.71 -11.06 15.84
C VAL A 180 40.53 -11.90 17.11
N THR A 181 40.35 -11.25 18.25
CA THR A 181 40.15 -11.96 19.53
C THR A 181 38.78 -12.65 19.56
N LYS A 182 38.64 -13.73 20.35
CA LYS A 182 37.33 -14.41 20.54
C LYS A 182 36.23 -13.46 21.02
N ALA A 183 36.58 -12.48 21.85
CA ALA A 183 35.66 -11.47 22.34
C ALA A 183 35.17 -10.52 21.22
N GLU A 184 36.08 -10.09 20.34
CA GLU A 184 35.73 -9.30 19.16
C GLU A 184 34.89 -10.09 18.16
N LEU A 185 35.23 -11.36 17.91
CA LEU A 185 34.44 -12.27 17.07
C LEU A 185 33.01 -12.44 17.61
N LYS A 186 32.86 -12.62 18.93
CA LYS A 186 31.54 -12.71 19.56
C LYS A 186 30.73 -11.42 19.38
N LYS A 187 31.33 -10.25 19.68
CA LYS A 187 30.68 -8.95 19.48
C LYS A 187 30.29 -8.71 18.02
N ARG A 188 31.15 -9.14 17.08
CA ARG A 188 30.90 -9.07 15.63
C ARG A 188 29.71 -9.93 15.25
N LYS A 189 29.70 -11.21 15.64
CA LYS A 189 28.62 -12.15 15.35
C LYS A 189 27.27 -11.69 15.91
N GLU A 190 27.25 -11.14 17.12
CA GLU A 190 26.04 -10.58 17.73
C GLU A 190 25.52 -9.38 16.93
N ARG A 191 26.41 -8.44 16.55
CA ARG A 191 26.06 -7.28 15.74
C ARG A 191 25.51 -7.68 14.37
N GLU A 192 26.20 -8.59 13.68
CA GLU A 192 25.82 -9.06 12.35
C GLU A 192 24.51 -9.83 12.38
N THR A 193 24.32 -10.74 13.34
CA THR A 193 23.05 -11.44 13.55
C THR A 193 21.90 -10.45 13.77
N ARG A 194 22.11 -9.41 14.59
CA ARG A 194 21.09 -8.38 14.83
C ARG A 194 20.74 -7.60 13.57
N LEU A 195 21.75 -7.19 12.79
CA LEU A 195 21.54 -6.48 11.52
C LEU A 195 20.87 -7.37 10.48
N ALA A 196 21.24 -8.65 10.42
CA ALA A 196 20.65 -9.63 9.52
C ALA A 196 19.17 -9.85 9.84
N ARG A 197 18.81 -10.01 11.12
CA ARG A 197 17.39 -10.10 11.55
C ARG A 197 16.59 -8.86 11.18
N LYS A 198 17.18 -7.66 11.32
CA LYS A 198 16.55 -6.43 10.86
C LYS A 198 16.31 -6.46 9.34
N ARG A 199 17.32 -6.87 8.55
CA ARG A 199 17.17 -7.01 7.09
C ARG A 199 16.09 -8.01 6.69
N VAL A 200 15.96 -9.13 7.41
CA VAL A 200 14.87 -10.09 7.21
C VAL A 200 13.51 -9.39 7.38
N HIS A 201 13.33 -8.67 8.49
CA HIS A 201 12.10 -7.93 8.76
C HIS A 201 11.82 -6.88 7.67
N ASP A 202 12.80 -6.04 7.35
CA ASP A 202 12.67 -4.99 6.32
C ASP A 202 12.32 -5.57 4.93
N THR A 203 12.84 -6.78 4.62
CA THR A 203 12.53 -7.50 3.38
C THR A 203 11.08 -7.98 3.36
N ILE A 204 10.61 -8.61 4.44
CA ILE A 204 9.21 -9.04 4.58
C ILE A 204 8.27 -7.83 4.47
N GLU A 205 8.60 -6.72 5.12
CA GLU A 205 7.80 -5.50 5.07
C GLU A 205 7.78 -4.89 3.66
N GLY A 206 8.90 -4.89 2.95
CA GLY A 206 8.98 -4.48 1.55
C GLY A 206 8.02 -5.28 0.65
N TRP A 207 8.03 -6.61 0.77
CA TRP A 207 7.10 -7.48 0.04
C TRP A 207 5.65 -7.27 0.49
N SER A 208 5.41 -7.08 1.79
CA SER A 208 4.09 -6.80 2.35
C SER A 208 3.47 -5.53 1.74
N ARG A 209 4.24 -4.44 1.64
CA ARG A 209 3.79 -3.20 0.98
C ARG A 209 3.43 -3.40 -0.49
N MET A 210 4.22 -4.21 -1.21
CA MET A 210 3.92 -4.59 -2.59
C MET A 210 2.57 -5.32 -2.69
N PHE A 211 2.33 -6.32 -1.85
CA PHE A 211 1.08 -7.10 -1.83
C PHE A 211 -0.13 -6.33 -1.27
N LYS A 212 0.08 -5.29 -0.45
CA LYS A 212 -0.97 -4.31 -0.10
C LYS A 212 -1.36 -3.42 -1.29
N GLY A 213 -0.59 -3.48 -2.37
CA GLY A 213 -0.83 -2.73 -3.60
C GLY A 213 -0.23 -1.32 -3.60
N GLU A 214 0.70 -1.02 -2.67
CA GLU A 214 1.42 0.27 -2.64
C GLU A 214 2.35 0.42 -3.85
N ALA A 215 2.80 -0.70 -4.43
CA ALA A 215 3.59 -0.74 -5.66
C ALA A 215 2.73 -0.54 -6.94
N GLY A 216 1.52 -0.01 -6.83
CA GLY A 216 0.59 0.20 -7.94
C GLY A 216 -0.14 -1.06 -8.43
N LYS A 217 0.12 -2.22 -7.82
CA LYS A 217 -0.59 -3.47 -8.10
C LYS A 217 -1.98 -3.46 -7.45
N ASN A 218 -2.96 -4.07 -8.11
CA ASN A 218 -4.32 -4.20 -7.59
C ASN A 218 -4.47 -5.39 -6.62
N TYR A 219 -3.47 -5.57 -5.75
CA TYR A 219 -3.49 -6.55 -4.66
C TYR A 219 -3.94 -5.87 -3.38
N PHE A 220 -4.37 -6.68 -2.40
CA PHE A 220 -4.79 -6.22 -1.10
C PHE A 220 -4.79 -7.33 -0.05
N GLU A 221 -4.69 -6.94 1.22
CA GLU A 221 -4.81 -7.85 2.36
C GLU A 221 -6.27 -8.28 2.55
N VAL A 222 -6.49 -9.57 2.78
CA VAL A 222 -7.83 -10.15 3.03
C VAL A 222 -7.93 -10.83 4.39
N GLY A 223 -6.82 -11.21 5.00
CA GLY A 223 -6.88 -12.05 6.19
C GLY A 223 -5.54 -12.50 6.78
N LYS A 224 -5.61 -13.49 7.66
CA LYS A 224 -4.45 -14.11 8.33
C LYS A 224 -4.50 -15.63 8.24
N VAL A 225 -3.33 -16.25 8.22
CA VAL A 225 -3.20 -17.71 8.32
C VAL A 225 -3.29 -18.11 9.79
N LYS A 226 -4.17 -19.07 10.08
CA LYS A 226 -4.39 -19.63 11.41
C LYS A 226 -3.49 -20.85 11.61
N ARG A 227 -2.66 -20.80 12.65
CA ARG A 227 -1.75 -21.90 13.05
C ARG A 227 -1.83 -22.10 14.56
N GLU A 228 -1.49 -23.31 15.01
CA GLU A 228 -1.39 -23.60 16.44
C GLU A 228 -0.27 -22.80 17.10
N GLU A 229 -0.41 -22.46 18.38
CA GLU A 229 0.68 -21.83 19.11
C GLU A 229 1.89 -22.78 19.22
N GLY A 230 3.11 -22.27 19.06
CA GLY A 230 4.32 -23.08 19.10
C GLY A 230 4.51 -24.04 17.92
N TRP A 231 3.72 -23.93 16.83
CA TRP A 231 3.83 -24.82 15.66
C TRP A 231 5.26 -24.92 15.08
N LEU A 232 6.06 -23.84 15.16
CA LEU A 232 7.46 -23.85 14.69
C LEU A 232 8.34 -24.80 15.48
N GLU A 233 8.11 -24.94 16.80
CA GLU A 233 8.97 -25.75 17.67
C GLU A 233 8.83 -27.25 17.37
N LYS A 234 7.65 -27.66 16.86
CA LYS A 234 7.37 -29.03 16.42
C LYS A 234 8.12 -29.41 15.14
N LEU A 235 8.60 -28.43 14.38
CA LEU A 235 9.25 -28.64 13.08
C LEU A 235 10.77 -28.58 13.20
N PRO A 236 11.51 -29.48 12.51
CA PRO A 236 12.96 -29.42 12.45
C PRO A 236 13.40 -28.09 11.83
N LYS A 237 14.48 -27.53 12.35
CA LYS A 237 15.04 -26.29 11.81
C LYS A 237 15.59 -26.56 10.42
N ARG A 238 15.12 -25.79 9.43
CA ARG A 238 15.57 -25.89 8.05
C ARG A 238 16.91 -25.18 7.86
N GLU A 239 17.80 -25.81 7.10
CA GLU A 239 19.02 -25.18 6.62
C GLU A 239 18.72 -24.16 5.51
N LEU A 240 19.73 -23.39 5.10
CA LEU A 240 19.61 -22.55 3.91
C LEU A 240 19.65 -23.43 2.66
N CYS A 241 18.80 -23.11 1.68
CA CYS A 241 18.93 -23.64 0.33
C CYS A 241 20.31 -23.33 -0.26
N GLU A 242 20.77 -24.17 -1.20
CA GLU A 242 22.08 -24.04 -1.80
C GLU A 242 22.29 -22.69 -2.50
N GLN A 243 21.26 -22.21 -3.19
CA GLN A 243 21.33 -20.93 -3.90
C GLN A 243 21.54 -19.77 -2.92
N ALA A 244 20.78 -19.70 -1.82
CA ALA A 244 20.99 -18.67 -0.81
C ALA A 244 22.37 -18.79 -0.19
N GLN A 245 22.83 -20.01 0.11
CA GLN A 245 24.16 -20.24 0.66
C GLN A 245 25.28 -19.72 -0.27
N LYS A 246 25.15 -19.93 -1.59
CA LYS A 246 26.10 -19.43 -2.61
C LYS A 246 26.05 -17.91 -2.78
N GLN A 247 24.88 -17.30 -2.58
CA GLN A 247 24.66 -15.85 -2.71
C GLN A 247 25.03 -15.05 -1.46
N ARG A 248 25.42 -15.72 -0.36
CA ARG A 248 25.84 -15.04 0.86
C ARG A 248 27.02 -14.10 0.58
N PRO A 249 27.02 -12.89 1.18
CA PRO A 249 28.12 -11.96 0.98
C PRO A 249 29.42 -12.59 1.48
N LYS A 250 30.50 -12.42 0.72
CA LYS A 250 31.85 -12.74 1.20
C LYS A 250 32.39 -11.54 1.96
N ARG A 251 33.12 -11.76 3.06
CA ARG A 251 33.77 -10.67 3.76
C ARG A 251 34.85 -10.11 2.82
N LYS A 252 34.96 -8.78 2.74
CA LYS A 252 36.07 -8.14 2.02
C LYS A 252 37.13 -7.80 3.07
N ASP A 253 38.36 -8.22 2.81
CA ASP A 253 39.55 -7.93 3.64
C ASP A 253 39.92 -6.44 3.71
#